data_AF-A0A655AJD9-F1
#
_entry.id   AF-A0A655AJD9-F1
#
_cell.length_a   1.000
_cell.length_b   1.000
_cell.length_c   1.000
_cell.angle_alpha   90.00
_cell.angle_beta   90.00
_cell.angle_gamma   90.00
#
_symmetry.space_group_name_H-M   'P 1'
#
loop_
_entity.id
_entity.type
_entity.pdbx_description
1 polymer ?
#
loop_
_entity_poly.entity_id
_entity_poly.type
_entity_poly.pdbx_seq_one_letter_code
_entity_poly.pdbx_strand_id
1 'polypeptide(L)'
;MVDEHGEDVEVALPSRPVQVIGFTSVPGAGDNFLVVDEDRIARQIADRRSARKRNALAARSRKRISLEDLDSALKETSQLNLILKGDNAGTVEALEEALMGIQVDDEVVLRVIDRGVGGITETNVNLASASDAVIIGFNVRAEGKATELASREGVEIRYYSVIYQAIDEIEQALRGLLKPIYEENQLGRAEIRALFRSSKVGLIAGCLVTSGVMRRNAKARLLRDNIVVAENLSIASLRREKDDVTEVRDGFECGLTLGYADIKEGDVIESYELVQKERA
;
A
#
# COMPACT_ATOMS: atom_id res chain seq x y z
N MET A 1 39.04 -26.90 3.29
CA MET A 1 38.34 -25.75 3.90
C MET A 1 39.22 -24.53 3.68
N VAL A 2 38.74 -23.31 3.86
CA VAL A 2 39.57 -22.10 3.71
C VAL A 2 39.51 -21.28 4.99
N ASP A 3 40.61 -20.66 5.42
CA ASP A 3 40.63 -19.80 6.60
C ASP A 3 40.35 -18.32 6.30
N GLU A 4 40.43 -17.47 7.32
CA GLU A 4 40.23 -16.02 7.22
C GLU A 4 41.24 -15.28 6.34
N HIS A 5 42.36 -15.92 6.00
CA HIS A 5 43.41 -15.36 5.14
C HIS A 5 43.31 -15.86 3.69
N GLY A 6 42.36 -16.74 3.41
CA GLY A 6 42.19 -17.34 2.08
C GLY A 6 43.11 -18.54 1.85
N GLU A 7 43.71 -19.10 2.90
CA GLU A 7 44.60 -20.26 2.80
C GLU A 7 43.82 -21.57 3.01
N ASP A 8 44.23 -22.62 2.30
CA ASP A 8 43.63 -23.95 2.44
C ASP A 8 43.94 -24.57 3.80
N VAL A 9 42.90 -25.06 4.46
CA VAL A 9 42.97 -25.74 5.76
C VAL A 9 42.39 -27.15 5.67
N GLU A 10 43.19 -28.12 6.10
CA GLU A 10 42.78 -29.53 6.22
C GLU A 10 42.07 -29.83 7.55
N VAL A 11 42.49 -29.19 8.65
CA VAL A 11 41.95 -29.44 10.01
C VAL A 11 41.59 -28.11 10.70
N ALA A 12 40.34 -27.99 11.13
CA ALA A 12 39.86 -26.86 11.92
C ALA A 12 39.84 -27.23 13.42
N LEU A 13 40.63 -26.52 14.23
CA LEU A 13 40.67 -26.67 15.69
C LEU A 13 39.58 -25.79 16.36
N PRO A 14 39.24 -26.04 17.64
CA PRO A 14 38.33 -25.18 18.38
C PRO A 14 38.72 -23.70 18.30
N SER A 15 37.70 -22.83 18.16
CA SER A 15 37.85 -21.37 18.04
C SER A 15 38.50 -20.84 16.76
N ARG A 16 38.72 -21.68 15.74
CA ARG A 16 39.17 -21.22 14.41
C ARG A 16 37.99 -21.12 13.43
N PRO A 17 37.69 -19.94 12.87
CA PRO A 17 36.70 -19.81 11.81
C PRO A 17 37.23 -20.44 10.52
N VAL A 18 36.38 -21.16 9.79
CA VAL A 18 36.72 -21.72 8.48
C VAL A 18 35.52 -21.64 7.54
N GLN A 19 35.78 -21.38 6.27
CA GLN A 19 34.81 -21.52 5.19
C GLN A 19 34.77 -22.99 4.75
N VAL A 20 33.62 -23.61 4.95
CA VAL A 20 33.34 -24.97 4.48
C VAL A 20 32.57 -24.89 3.17
N ILE A 21 33.12 -25.53 2.14
CA ILE A 21 32.59 -25.51 0.77
C ILE A 21 32.09 -26.93 0.45
N GLY A 22 31.00 -27.04 -0.32
CA GLY A 22 30.46 -28.32 -0.78
C GLY A 22 29.08 -28.71 -0.23
N PHE A 23 28.40 -27.81 0.48
CA PHE A 23 27.02 -28.04 0.89
C PHE A 23 26.05 -28.01 -0.29
N THR A 24 25.00 -28.83 -0.20
CA THR A 24 23.92 -28.87 -1.21
C THR A 24 23.05 -27.61 -1.22
N SER A 25 22.98 -26.90 -0.09
CA SER A 25 22.24 -25.64 0.06
C SER A 25 22.95 -24.73 1.05
N VAL A 26 22.66 -23.44 0.97
CA VAL A 26 23.20 -22.46 1.93
C VAL A 26 22.56 -22.71 3.32
N PRO A 27 23.36 -22.99 4.37
CA PRO A 27 22.85 -23.13 5.73
C PRO A 27 22.35 -21.80 6.28
N GLY A 28 21.44 -21.83 7.25
CA GLY A 28 20.98 -20.63 7.95
C GLY A 28 22.08 -20.05 8.85
N ALA A 29 22.03 -18.74 9.08
CA ALA A 29 22.92 -18.10 10.05
C ALA A 29 22.61 -18.64 11.46
N GLY A 30 23.64 -19.06 12.21
CA GLY A 30 23.47 -19.62 13.55
C GLY A 30 23.02 -21.09 13.61
N ASP A 31 22.90 -21.78 12.48
CA ASP A 31 22.61 -23.21 12.47
C ASP A 31 23.74 -24.03 13.10
N ASN A 32 23.37 -25.05 13.88
CA ASN A 32 24.32 -25.99 14.45
C ASN A 32 24.76 -27.04 13.42
N PHE A 33 26.06 -27.22 13.28
CA PHE A 33 26.65 -28.31 12.51
C PHE A 33 26.67 -29.61 13.32
N LEU A 34 26.30 -30.70 12.66
CA LEU A 34 26.40 -32.05 13.19
C LEU A 34 27.20 -32.89 12.21
N VAL A 35 28.31 -33.47 12.68
CA VAL A 35 29.08 -34.44 11.92
C VAL A 35 28.44 -35.81 12.08
N VAL A 36 28.33 -36.55 10.98
CA VAL A 36 27.84 -37.93 10.97
C VAL A 36 28.80 -38.80 10.17
N ASP A 37 28.87 -40.08 10.50
CA ASP A 37 29.84 -41.01 9.91
C ASP A 37 29.46 -41.44 8.47
N GLU A 38 28.17 -41.41 8.13
CA GLU A 38 27.67 -41.82 6.81
C GLU A 38 26.79 -40.75 6.15
N ASP A 39 27.02 -40.49 4.86
CA ASP A 39 26.23 -39.57 4.03
C ASP A 39 24.73 -39.94 4.01
N ARG A 40 24.41 -41.24 3.99
CA ARG A 40 23.02 -41.72 4.00
C ARG A 40 22.27 -41.27 5.25
N ILE A 41 22.94 -41.27 6.41
CA ILE A 41 22.37 -40.82 7.68
C ILE A 41 22.14 -39.30 7.65
N ALA A 42 23.11 -38.53 7.13
CA ALA A 42 22.96 -37.09 6.94
C ALA A 42 21.71 -36.75 6.10
N ARG A 43 21.54 -37.42 4.95
CA ARG A 43 20.38 -37.21 4.07
C ARG A 43 19.06 -37.53 4.78
N GLN A 44 18.97 -38.65 5.48
CA GLN A 44 17.75 -39.00 6.23
C GLN A 44 17.40 -37.97 7.32
N ILE A 45 18.40 -37.44 8.03
CA ILE A 45 18.21 -36.39 9.02
C ILE A 45 17.75 -35.09 8.35
N ALA A 46 18.40 -34.70 7.24
CA ALA A 46 18.07 -33.50 6.48
C ALA A 46 16.64 -33.55 5.92
N ASP A 47 16.24 -34.67 5.31
CA ASP A 47 14.89 -34.88 4.78
C ASP A 47 13.83 -34.79 5.87
N ARG A 48 14.09 -35.43 7.03
CA ARG A 48 13.19 -35.38 8.18
C ARG A 48 13.05 -33.96 8.74
N ARG A 49 14.14 -33.21 8.82
CA ARG A 49 14.14 -31.79 9.24
C ARG A 49 13.37 -30.92 8.25
N SER A 50 13.62 -31.09 6.95
CA SER A 50 12.93 -30.36 5.88
C SER A 50 11.43 -30.64 5.87
N ALA A 51 11.02 -31.91 5.98
CA ALA A 51 9.61 -32.30 6.10
C ALA A 51 8.95 -31.68 7.34
N ARG A 52 9.63 -31.68 8.49
CA ARG A 52 9.13 -31.04 9.71
C ARG A 52 8.96 -29.53 9.54
N LYS A 53 9.92 -28.84 8.91
CA LYS A 53 9.87 -27.40 8.63
C LYS A 53 8.71 -27.06 7.68
N ARG A 54 8.55 -27.82 6.60
CA ARG A 54 7.43 -27.69 5.65
C ARG A 54 6.08 -27.87 6.34
N ASN A 55 5.94 -28.89 7.18
CA ASN A 55 4.70 -29.13 7.94
C ASN A 55 4.40 -28.00 8.93
N ALA A 56 5.41 -27.45 9.60
CA ALA A 56 5.24 -26.32 10.51
C ALA A 56 4.80 -25.04 9.77
N LEU A 57 5.38 -24.76 8.59
CA LEU A 57 4.97 -23.64 7.73
C LEU A 57 3.52 -23.82 7.24
N ALA A 58 3.17 -25.01 6.76
CA ALA A 58 1.80 -25.33 6.32
C ALA A 58 0.78 -25.29 7.47
N ALA A 59 1.20 -25.52 8.71
CA ALA A 59 0.35 -25.35 9.89
C ALA A 59 0.16 -23.86 10.24
N ARG A 60 1.21 -23.04 10.12
CA ARG A 60 1.12 -21.57 10.32
C ARG A 60 0.23 -20.89 9.30
N SER A 61 0.22 -21.35 8.04
CA SER A 61 -0.63 -20.79 6.99
C SER A 61 -2.13 -21.15 7.14
N ARG A 62 -2.47 -22.16 7.96
CA ARG A 62 -3.86 -22.46 8.34
C ARG A 62 -4.31 -21.52 9.46
N LYS A 63 -4.34 -20.21 9.21
CA LYS A 63 -5.26 -19.35 9.97
C LYS A 63 -6.67 -19.84 9.64
N ARG A 64 -7.42 -20.31 10.64
CA ARG A 64 -8.86 -20.48 10.50
C ARG A 64 -9.42 -19.08 10.31
N ILE A 65 -9.76 -18.73 9.07
CA ILE A 65 -10.46 -17.47 8.77
C ILE A 65 -11.80 -17.59 9.52
N SER A 66 -11.95 -16.81 10.58
CA SER A 66 -13.25 -16.66 11.24
C SER A 66 -14.16 -15.80 10.38
N LEU A 67 -15.47 -15.81 10.64
CA LEU A 67 -16.40 -14.92 9.92
C LEU A 67 -16.09 -13.43 10.19
N GLU A 68 -15.51 -13.10 11.35
CA GLU A 68 -15.05 -11.75 11.69
C GLU A 68 -13.80 -11.34 10.88
N ASP A 69 -12.91 -12.29 10.58
CA ASP A 69 -11.77 -12.06 9.69
C ASP A 69 -12.19 -11.89 8.22
N LEU A 70 -13.38 -12.36 7.84
CA LEU A 70 -13.87 -12.28 6.46
C LEU A 70 -14.09 -10.83 6.03
N ASP A 71 -14.63 -9.98 6.90
CA ASP A 71 -14.81 -8.54 6.63
C ASP A 71 -13.45 -7.84 6.46
N SER A 72 -12.45 -8.23 7.26
CA SER A 72 -11.08 -7.72 7.11
C SER A 72 -10.39 -8.22 5.84
N ALA A 73 -10.66 -9.46 5.42
CA ALA A 73 -10.14 -10.04 4.18
C ALA A 73 -10.83 -9.48 2.92
N LEU A 74 -12.05 -8.95 3.07
CA LEU A 74 -12.81 -8.27 2.01
C LEU A 74 -12.48 -6.78 1.91
N LYS A 75 -11.78 -6.19 2.89
CA LYS A 75 -11.26 -4.82 2.76
C LYS A 75 -10.22 -4.79 1.64
N GLU A 76 -10.44 -3.91 0.66
CA GLU A 76 -9.44 -3.61 -0.35
C GLU A 76 -8.18 -3.07 0.32
N THR A 77 -7.17 -3.95 0.46
CA THR A 77 -5.86 -3.61 1.00
C THR A 77 -4.89 -3.57 -0.16
N SER A 78 -4.14 -2.48 -0.30
CA SER A 78 -3.04 -2.43 -1.26
C SER A 78 -1.91 -3.32 -0.76
N GLN A 79 -1.29 -4.11 -1.64
CA GLN A 79 -0.21 -5.01 -1.24
C GLN A 79 1.06 -4.65 -2.02
N LEU A 80 2.19 -4.59 -1.31
CA LEU A 80 3.50 -4.51 -1.94
C LEU A 80 4.21 -5.85 -1.76
N ASN A 81 4.36 -6.57 -2.86
CA ASN A 81 5.04 -7.86 -2.88
C ASN A 81 6.53 -7.68 -3.17
N LEU A 82 7.39 -8.29 -2.35
CA LEU A 82 8.83 -8.22 -2.49
C LEU A 82 9.46 -9.61 -2.63
N ILE A 83 10.48 -9.70 -3.47
CA ILE A 83 11.43 -10.81 -3.51
C ILE A 83 12.79 -10.29 -3.06
N LEU A 84 13.37 -10.89 -2.02
CA LEU A 84 14.65 -10.46 -1.46
C LEU A 84 15.79 -11.37 -1.93
N LYS A 85 16.83 -10.77 -2.48
CA LYS A 85 18.08 -11.45 -2.87
C LYS A 85 19.26 -10.76 -2.21
N GLY A 86 20.18 -11.54 -1.65
CA GLY A 86 21.37 -10.98 -0.99
C GLY A 86 22.61 -11.83 -1.17
N ASP A 87 23.75 -11.24 -0.85
CA ASP A 87 25.08 -11.86 -0.93
C ASP A 87 25.28 -13.00 0.08
N ASN A 88 24.69 -12.88 1.27
CA ASN A 88 24.73 -13.89 2.30
C ASN A 88 23.37 -14.04 3.01
N ALA A 89 23.19 -15.12 3.77
CA ALA A 89 21.92 -15.41 4.42
C ALA A 89 21.57 -14.42 5.56
N GLY A 90 22.59 -13.94 6.28
CA GLY A 90 22.39 -13.05 7.42
C GLY A 90 21.91 -11.66 7.02
N THR A 91 22.42 -11.11 5.91
CA THR A 91 21.97 -9.81 5.37
C THR A 91 20.54 -9.87 4.88
N VAL A 92 20.15 -10.94 4.19
CA VAL A 92 18.77 -11.15 3.73
C VAL A 92 17.81 -11.24 4.92
N GLU A 93 18.16 -11.99 5.97
CA GLU A 93 17.33 -12.14 7.15
C GLU A 93 17.20 -10.82 7.94
N ALA A 94 18.30 -10.10 8.13
CA ALA A 94 18.29 -8.80 8.79
C ALA A 94 17.47 -7.76 8.00
N LEU A 95 17.59 -7.75 6.67
CA LEU A 95 16.79 -6.87 5.82
C LEU A 95 15.31 -7.20 5.91
N GLU A 96 14.94 -8.48 5.84
CA GLU A 96 13.55 -8.91 5.97
C GLU A 96 12.95 -8.53 7.32
N GLU A 97 13.67 -8.77 8.42
CA GLU A 97 13.23 -8.40 9.76
C GLU A 97 13.03 -6.88 9.89
N ALA A 98 13.96 -6.09 9.36
CA ALA A 98 13.84 -4.64 9.37
C ALA A 98 12.66 -4.14 8.54
N LEU A 99 12.42 -4.73 7.36
CA LEU A 99 11.28 -4.40 6.50
C LEU A 99 9.95 -4.80 7.15
N MET A 100 9.88 -5.96 7.82
CA MET A 100 8.68 -6.38 8.58
C MET A 100 8.41 -5.50 9.80
N GLY A 101 9.42 -4.79 10.29
CA GLY A 101 9.30 -3.81 11.38
C GLY A 101 8.71 -2.47 10.95
N ILE A 102 8.59 -2.18 9.65
CA ILE A 102 7.99 -0.95 9.15
C ILE A 102 6.51 -0.92 9.54
N GLN A 103 6.13 0.09 10.32
CA GLN A 103 4.75 0.31 10.69
C GLN A 103 4.06 1.14 9.61
N VAL A 104 3.06 0.55 8.96
CA VAL A 104 2.21 1.22 7.98
C VAL A 104 0.76 1.07 8.42
N ASP A 105 -0.10 2.02 8.04
CA ASP A 105 -1.55 1.91 8.23
C ASP A 105 -2.09 0.58 7.68
N ASP A 106 -3.16 0.06 8.31
CA ASP A 106 -3.80 -1.23 7.97
C ASP A 106 -4.31 -1.33 6.52
N GLU A 107 -4.28 -0.24 5.75
CA GLU A 107 -4.67 -0.16 4.34
C GLU A 107 -3.60 -0.70 3.37
N VAL A 108 -2.35 -0.84 3.81
CA VAL A 108 -1.24 -1.32 2.99
C VAL A 108 -0.49 -2.45 3.69
N VAL A 109 -0.25 -3.55 2.97
CA VAL A 109 0.47 -4.71 3.51
C VAL A 109 1.74 -4.95 2.71
N LEU A 110 2.87 -4.98 3.42
CA LEU A 110 4.14 -5.45 2.88
C LEU A 110 4.22 -6.97 2.98
N ARG A 111 4.58 -7.64 1.88
CA ARG A 111 4.71 -9.10 1.84
C ARG A 111 5.99 -9.54 1.16
N VAL A 112 6.80 -10.32 1.86
CA VAL A 112 7.94 -11.03 1.27
C VAL A 112 7.48 -12.41 0.78
N ILE A 113 7.51 -12.63 -0.54
CA ILE A 113 7.02 -13.87 -1.17
C ILE A 113 8.14 -14.89 -1.38
N ASP A 114 9.36 -14.43 -1.65
CA ASP A 114 10.54 -15.27 -1.77
C ASP A 114 11.77 -14.54 -1.23
N ARG A 115 12.70 -15.32 -0.70
CA ARG A 115 13.98 -14.83 -0.20
C ARG A 115 15.08 -15.82 -0.55
N GLY A 116 16.25 -15.34 -0.97
CA GLY A 116 17.35 -16.22 -1.30
C GLY A 116 18.71 -15.56 -1.33
N VAL A 117 19.75 -16.39 -1.31
CA VAL A 117 21.14 -15.97 -1.39
C VAL A 117 21.65 -16.11 -2.83
N GLY A 118 22.54 -15.22 -3.24
CA GLY A 118 23.17 -15.17 -4.56
C GLY A 118 22.48 -14.21 -5.53
N GLY A 119 23.01 -14.18 -6.75
CA GLY A 119 22.52 -13.34 -7.84
C GLY A 119 21.05 -13.57 -8.18
N ILE A 120 20.47 -12.58 -8.87
CA ILE A 120 19.07 -12.63 -9.31
C ILE A 120 18.99 -13.49 -10.58
N THR A 121 18.10 -14.47 -10.58
CA THR A 121 17.96 -15.46 -11.66
C THR A 121 16.67 -15.26 -12.45
N GLU A 122 16.57 -15.87 -13.64
CA GLU A 122 15.35 -15.86 -14.46
C GLU A 122 14.12 -16.39 -13.71
N THR A 123 14.31 -17.39 -12.83
CA THR A 123 13.23 -17.92 -11.99
C THR A 123 12.67 -16.87 -11.04
N ASN A 124 13.53 -16.01 -10.48
CA ASN A 124 13.07 -14.92 -9.60
C ASN A 124 12.29 -13.86 -10.38
N VAL A 125 12.74 -13.53 -11.59
CA VAL A 125 12.04 -12.59 -12.47
C VAL A 125 10.67 -13.14 -12.90
N ASN A 126 10.59 -14.42 -13.26
CA ASN A 126 9.31 -15.07 -13.58
C ASN A 126 8.35 -15.08 -12.40
N LEU A 127 8.85 -15.36 -11.18
CA LEU A 127 8.03 -15.32 -9.97
C LEU A 127 7.53 -13.90 -9.67
N ALA A 128 8.39 -12.90 -9.88
CA ALA A 128 8.04 -11.50 -9.70
C ALA A 128 6.96 -11.05 -10.68
N SER A 129 7.11 -11.36 -11.96
CA SER A 129 6.11 -11.07 -13.01
C SER A 129 4.76 -11.74 -12.70
N ALA A 130 4.78 -13.00 -12.24
CA ALA A 130 3.55 -13.72 -11.92
C ALA A 130 2.83 -13.23 -10.64
N SER A 131 3.51 -12.48 -9.78
CA SER A 131 3.00 -12.07 -8.46
C SER A 131 2.98 -10.56 -8.25
N ASP A 132 3.20 -9.77 -9.32
CA ASP A 132 3.35 -8.31 -9.27
C ASP A 132 4.34 -7.86 -8.17
N ALA A 133 5.54 -8.43 -8.20
CA ALA A 133 6.56 -8.22 -7.17
C ALA A 133 7.73 -7.34 -7.63
N VAL A 134 8.28 -6.57 -6.69
CA VAL A 134 9.55 -5.88 -6.87
C VAL A 134 10.69 -6.76 -6.33
N ILE A 135 11.79 -6.85 -7.07
CA ILE A 135 12.97 -7.60 -6.62
C ILE A 135 13.97 -6.65 -5.98
N ILE A 136 14.38 -6.97 -4.75
CA ILE A 136 15.38 -6.23 -3.98
C ILE A 136 16.68 -7.04 -3.95
N GLY A 137 17.73 -6.51 -4.56
CA GLY A 137 19.08 -7.10 -4.57
C GLY A 137 20.01 -6.37 -3.60
N PHE A 138 20.39 -7.01 -2.50
CA PHE A 138 21.35 -6.50 -1.52
C PHE A 138 22.76 -7.03 -1.81
N ASN A 139 23.68 -6.16 -2.23
CA ASN A 139 25.05 -6.52 -2.67
C ASN A 139 25.10 -7.56 -3.81
N VAL A 140 23.99 -7.81 -4.50
CA VAL A 140 23.88 -8.75 -5.62
C VAL A 140 23.25 -8.07 -6.81
N ARG A 141 23.54 -8.59 -8.00
CA ARG A 141 23.02 -8.08 -9.27
C ARG A 141 22.32 -9.17 -10.08
N ALA A 142 21.45 -8.74 -10.99
CA ALA A 142 21.00 -9.57 -12.11
C ALA A 142 22.02 -9.46 -13.25
N GLU A 143 22.29 -10.58 -13.93
CA GLU A 143 23.22 -10.61 -15.06
C GLU A 143 22.64 -11.37 -16.25
N GLY A 144 23.07 -10.98 -17.46
CA GLY A 144 22.71 -11.62 -18.71
C GLY A 144 21.20 -11.72 -18.93
N LYS A 145 20.71 -12.95 -19.12
CA LYS A 145 19.32 -13.26 -19.45
C LYS A 145 18.33 -12.78 -18.39
N ALA A 146 18.71 -12.74 -17.11
CA ALA A 146 17.81 -12.28 -16.06
C ALA A 146 17.47 -10.78 -16.22
N THR A 147 18.44 -9.96 -16.62
CA THR A 147 18.26 -8.52 -16.86
C THR A 147 17.39 -8.27 -18.11
N GLU A 148 17.66 -9.01 -19.19
CA GLU A 148 16.85 -8.92 -20.42
C GLU A 148 15.40 -9.33 -20.17
N LEU A 149 15.20 -10.42 -19.41
CA LEU A 149 13.88 -10.89 -19.02
C LEU A 149 13.16 -9.85 -18.15
N ALA A 150 13.84 -9.27 -17.16
CA ALA A 150 13.23 -8.27 -16.29
C ALA A 150 12.78 -7.02 -17.07
N SER A 151 13.59 -6.55 -18.01
CA SER A 151 13.22 -5.42 -18.87
C SER A 151 12.04 -5.75 -19.78
N ARG A 152 11.96 -6.97 -20.32
CA ARG A 152 10.88 -7.40 -21.19
C ARG A 152 9.56 -7.56 -20.45
N GLU A 153 9.59 -8.16 -19.27
CA GLU A 153 8.41 -8.41 -18.44
C GLU A 153 8.01 -7.18 -17.60
N GLY A 154 8.79 -6.10 -17.63
CA GLY A 154 8.54 -4.90 -16.83
C GLY A 154 8.74 -5.10 -15.32
N VAL A 155 9.53 -6.10 -14.94
CA VAL A 155 9.82 -6.39 -13.52
C VAL A 155 10.86 -5.40 -13.00
N GLU A 156 10.50 -4.70 -11.94
CA GLU A 156 11.39 -3.74 -11.29
C GLU A 156 12.41 -4.45 -10.39
N ILE A 157 13.68 -4.11 -10.59
CA ILE A 157 14.80 -4.60 -9.77
C ILE A 157 15.51 -3.40 -9.14
N ARG A 158 15.55 -3.36 -7.82
CA ARG A 158 16.24 -2.33 -7.03
C ARG A 158 17.48 -2.94 -6.39
N TYR A 159 18.60 -2.21 -6.46
CA TYR A 159 19.87 -2.65 -5.92
C TYR A 159 20.28 -1.77 -4.75
N TYR A 160 20.64 -2.39 -3.63
CA TYR A 160 21.10 -1.69 -2.44
C TYR A 160 22.39 -2.31 -1.92
N SER A 161 23.19 -1.47 -1.27
CA SER A 161 24.34 -1.88 -0.47
C SER A 161 24.23 -1.45 0.99
N VAL A 162 23.23 -0.63 1.31
CA VAL A 162 22.97 -0.08 2.65
C VAL A 162 21.52 -0.36 3.03
N ILE A 163 21.31 -1.06 4.14
CA ILE A 163 19.98 -1.53 4.57
C ILE A 163 19.02 -0.35 4.79
N TYR A 164 19.48 0.74 5.42
CA TYR A 164 18.64 1.91 5.69
C TYR A 164 18.10 2.59 4.43
N GLN A 165 18.85 2.56 3.32
CA GLN A 165 18.37 3.11 2.04
C GLN A 165 17.23 2.26 1.48
N ALA A 166 17.34 0.93 1.57
CA ALA A 166 16.28 0.03 1.15
C ALA A 166 15.02 0.23 2.01
N ILE A 167 15.16 0.39 3.32
CA ILE A 167 14.04 0.63 4.23
C ILE A 167 13.32 1.93 3.88
N ASP A 168 14.05 3.05 3.74
CA ASP A 168 13.46 4.37 3.45
C ASP A 168 12.72 4.38 2.10
N GLU A 169 13.32 3.82 1.04
CA GLU A 169 12.66 3.75 -0.26
C GLU A 169 11.39 2.88 -0.23
N ILE A 170 11.42 1.74 0.48
CA ILE A 170 10.25 0.86 0.61
C ILE A 170 9.17 1.53 1.47
N GLU A 171 9.54 2.24 2.53
CA GLU A 171 8.60 3.01 3.34
C GLU A 171 7.91 4.11 2.51
N GLN A 172 8.67 4.83 1.68
CA GLN A 172 8.10 5.83 0.77
C GLN A 172 7.17 5.21 -0.27
N ALA A 173 7.54 4.05 -0.84
CA ALA A 173 6.67 3.32 -1.77
C ALA A 173 5.36 2.89 -1.09
N LEU A 174 5.43 2.38 0.15
CA LEU A 174 4.25 2.01 0.93
C LEU A 174 3.35 3.21 1.22
N ARG A 175 3.93 4.37 1.55
CA ARG A 175 3.16 5.63 1.72
C ARG A 175 2.51 6.08 0.42
N GLY A 176 3.17 5.90 -0.73
CA GLY A 176 2.62 6.21 -2.04
C GLY A 176 1.42 5.33 -2.43
N LEU A 177 1.27 4.16 -1.82
CA LEU A 177 0.13 3.25 -2.03
C LEU A 177 -1.09 3.59 -1.16
N LEU A 178 -0.98 4.53 -0.22
CA LEU A 178 -2.10 4.94 0.63
C LEU A 178 -3.14 5.73 -0.17
N LYS A 179 -4.42 5.42 0.08
CA LYS A 179 -5.52 6.17 -0.54
C LYS A 179 -5.54 7.61 0.01
N PRO A 180 -5.72 8.63 -0.85
CA PRO A 180 -5.79 10.00 -0.42
C PRO A 180 -6.97 10.24 0.52
N ILE A 181 -6.78 11.08 1.54
CA ILE A 181 -7.88 11.53 2.41
C ILE A 181 -8.49 12.78 1.78
N TYR A 182 -9.82 12.80 1.69
CA TYR A 182 -10.57 13.98 1.30
C TYR A 182 -11.09 14.67 2.56
N GLU A 183 -10.77 15.95 2.73
CA GLU A 183 -11.31 16.80 3.79
C GLU A 183 -12.41 17.69 3.21
N GLU A 184 -13.49 17.86 3.95
CA GLU A 184 -14.56 18.78 3.56
C GLU A 184 -14.11 20.22 3.84
N ASN A 185 -13.87 20.98 2.78
CA ASN A 185 -13.65 22.41 2.87
C ASN A 185 -14.97 23.15 2.64
N GLN A 186 -15.48 23.81 3.67
CA GLN A 186 -16.72 24.57 3.58
C GLN A 186 -16.50 25.81 2.70
N LEU A 187 -17.30 25.96 1.64
CA LEU A 187 -17.23 27.09 0.72
C LEU A 187 -18.11 28.26 1.17
N GLY A 188 -19.35 27.96 1.56
CA GLY A 188 -20.34 29.01 1.86
C GLY A 188 -21.67 28.47 2.34
N ARG A 189 -22.54 29.40 2.76
CA ARG A 189 -23.92 29.15 3.20
C ARG A 189 -24.88 30.10 2.51
N ALA A 190 -26.05 29.59 2.15
CA ALA A 190 -27.13 30.39 1.60
C ALA A 190 -28.47 29.99 2.24
N GLU A 191 -29.30 30.97 2.56
CA GLU A 191 -30.62 30.77 3.15
C GLU A 191 -31.70 30.86 2.06
N ILE A 192 -32.59 29.89 2.00
CA ILE A 192 -33.71 29.87 1.04
C ILE A 192 -34.78 30.87 1.50
N ARG A 193 -35.07 31.87 0.66
CA ARG A 193 -36.07 32.91 0.95
C ARG A 193 -37.35 32.76 0.15
N ALA A 194 -37.27 32.18 -1.04
CA ALA A 194 -38.42 31.99 -1.91
C ALA A 194 -38.23 30.75 -2.79
N LEU A 195 -39.33 30.09 -3.13
CA LEU A 195 -39.32 28.95 -4.04
C LEU A 195 -40.01 29.30 -5.36
N PHE A 196 -39.34 29.01 -6.47
CA PHE A 196 -39.85 29.22 -7.82
C PHE A 196 -39.94 27.89 -8.56
N ARG A 197 -40.92 27.74 -9.45
CA ARG A 197 -41.02 26.59 -10.35
C ARG A 197 -40.77 27.02 -11.78
N SER A 198 -39.81 26.36 -12.42
CA SER A 198 -39.51 26.52 -13.85
C SER A 198 -39.79 25.21 -14.57
N SER A 199 -40.47 25.29 -15.72
CA SER A 199 -40.74 24.13 -16.57
C SER A 199 -39.47 23.50 -17.18
N LYS A 200 -38.38 24.26 -17.27
CA LYS A 200 -37.11 23.79 -17.86
C LYS A 200 -36.09 23.26 -16.85
N VAL A 201 -36.08 23.82 -15.63
CA VAL A 201 -34.99 23.59 -14.64
C VAL A 201 -35.53 22.93 -13.36
N GLY A 202 -36.85 22.83 -13.20
CA GLY A 202 -37.47 22.26 -12.01
C GLY A 202 -37.69 23.29 -10.90
N LEU A 203 -37.56 22.84 -9.65
CA LEU A 203 -37.73 23.68 -8.47
C LEU A 203 -36.46 24.49 -8.21
N ILE A 204 -36.59 25.80 -8.20
CA ILE A 204 -35.49 26.76 -8.02
C ILE A 204 -35.64 27.39 -6.64
N ALA A 205 -34.58 27.31 -5.84
CA ALA A 205 -34.47 27.99 -4.57
C ALA A 205 -33.90 29.40 -4.80
N GLY A 206 -34.70 30.43 -4.56
CA GLY A 206 -34.23 31.81 -4.43
C GLY A 206 -33.59 31.98 -3.06
N CYS A 207 -32.28 32.18 -3.05
CA CYS A 207 -31.46 32.18 -1.83
C CYS A 207 -30.70 33.49 -1.67
N LEU A 208 -30.43 33.86 -0.42
CA LEU A 208 -29.44 34.88 -0.09
C LEU A 208 -28.19 34.19 0.44
N VAL A 209 -27.02 34.49 -0.14
CA VAL A 209 -25.75 33.97 0.37
C VAL A 209 -25.40 34.70 1.67
N THR A 210 -25.40 33.97 2.78
CA THR A 210 -25.16 34.53 4.13
C THR A 210 -23.68 34.60 4.47
N SER A 211 -22.86 33.70 3.91
CA SER A 211 -21.42 33.67 4.17
C SER A 211 -20.68 32.88 3.10
N GLY A 212 -19.46 33.29 2.76
CA GLY A 212 -18.60 32.57 1.83
C GLY A 212 -19.09 32.67 0.38
N VAL A 213 -18.90 31.60 -0.39
CA VAL A 213 -19.21 31.57 -1.83
C VAL A 213 -20.00 30.31 -2.18
N MET A 214 -21.07 30.49 -2.95
CA MET A 214 -21.81 29.39 -3.57
C MET A 214 -21.26 29.15 -4.96
N ARG A 215 -20.85 27.91 -5.29
CA ARG A 215 -20.27 27.56 -6.58
C ARG A 215 -21.12 26.49 -7.28
N ARG A 216 -21.30 26.64 -8.59
CA ARG A 216 -21.97 25.62 -9.43
C ARG A 216 -21.19 24.31 -9.39
N ASN A 217 -21.88 23.17 -9.35
CA ASN A 217 -21.33 21.81 -9.24
C ASN A 217 -20.63 21.48 -7.91
N ALA A 218 -20.56 22.41 -6.95
CA ALA A 218 -20.07 22.08 -5.62
C ALA A 218 -21.05 21.14 -4.89
N LYS A 219 -20.50 20.37 -3.94
CA LYS A 219 -21.31 19.55 -3.05
C LYS A 219 -22.04 20.44 -2.07
N ALA A 220 -23.23 20.04 -1.66
CA ALA A 220 -24.05 20.77 -0.73
C ALA A 220 -24.78 19.84 0.24
N ARG A 221 -25.13 20.38 1.39
CA ARG A 221 -26.06 19.77 2.35
C ARG A 221 -27.15 20.78 2.68
N LEU A 222 -28.36 20.28 2.92
CA LEU A 222 -29.52 21.06 3.33
C LEU A 222 -29.70 20.90 4.83
N LEU A 223 -29.75 22.02 5.54
CA LEU A 223 -30.03 22.11 6.96
C LEU A 223 -31.39 22.76 7.18
N ARG A 224 -32.17 22.21 8.11
CA ARG A 224 -33.43 22.79 8.61
C ARG A 224 -33.33 22.80 10.13
N ASP A 225 -33.48 23.97 10.74
CA ASP A 225 -33.30 24.16 12.18
C ASP A 225 -31.96 23.60 12.71
N ASN A 226 -30.89 23.77 11.94
CA ASN A 226 -29.53 23.22 12.17
C ASN A 226 -29.42 21.68 12.15
N ILE A 227 -30.45 20.96 11.69
CA ILE A 227 -30.41 19.52 11.48
C ILE A 227 -30.21 19.24 9.99
N VAL A 228 -29.29 18.33 9.65
CA VAL A 228 -29.07 17.90 8.26
C VAL A 228 -30.28 17.09 7.79
N VAL A 229 -31.02 17.63 6.82
CA VAL A 229 -32.19 16.98 6.22
C VAL A 229 -31.80 16.17 5.00
N ALA A 230 -30.82 16.66 4.24
CA ALA A 230 -30.28 15.99 3.07
C ALA A 230 -28.79 16.31 2.93
N GLU A 231 -28.00 15.27 2.68
CA GLU A 231 -26.55 15.37 2.44
C GLU A 231 -26.20 15.01 0.99
N ASN A 232 -24.92 15.17 0.64
CA ASN A 232 -24.37 14.73 -0.64
C ASN A 232 -25.07 15.30 -1.89
N LEU A 233 -25.76 16.42 -1.74
CA LEU A 233 -26.41 17.12 -2.85
C LEU A 233 -25.37 17.80 -3.73
N SER A 234 -25.76 18.14 -4.96
CA SER A 234 -24.96 18.95 -5.88
C SER A 234 -25.76 20.16 -6.34
N ILE A 235 -25.11 21.31 -6.42
CA ILE A 235 -25.68 22.53 -6.97
C ILE A 235 -25.71 22.41 -8.50
N ALA A 236 -26.83 21.92 -9.03
CA ALA A 236 -27.00 21.61 -10.44
C ALA A 236 -27.00 22.86 -11.32
N SER A 237 -27.56 23.97 -10.83
CA SER A 237 -27.52 25.25 -11.50
C SER A 237 -27.36 26.38 -10.50
N LEU A 238 -26.72 27.46 -10.94
CA LEU A 238 -26.52 28.67 -10.16
C LEU A 238 -26.72 29.88 -11.07
N ARG A 239 -27.70 30.71 -10.75
CA ARG A 239 -28.07 31.89 -11.52
C ARG A 239 -28.10 33.10 -10.64
N ARG A 240 -27.70 34.24 -11.18
CA ARG A 240 -27.94 35.54 -10.56
C ARG A 240 -28.90 36.29 -11.46
N GLU A 241 -30.07 36.60 -10.93
CA GLU A 241 -31.19 37.15 -11.70
C GLU A 241 -31.54 36.26 -12.91
N LYS A 242 -31.14 36.66 -14.12
CA LYS A 242 -31.40 35.91 -15.36
C LYS A 242 -30.16 35.22 -15.92
N ASP A 243 -28.98 35.52 -15.38
CA ASP A 243 -27.70 35.09 -15.94
C ASP A 243 -27.16 33.84 -15.23
N ASP A 244 -26.65 32.91 -16.03
CA ASP A 244 -25.96 31.71 -15.56
C ASP A 244 -24.55 32.08 -15.08
N VAL A 245 -24.28 31.86 -13.80
CA VAL A 245 -23.00 32.20 -13.16
C VAL A 245 -22.32 30.96 -12.57
N THR A 246 -21.00 31.02 -12.45
CA THR A 246 -20.17 29.96 -11.87
C THR A 246 -20.08 30.08 -10.35
N GLU A 247 -20.03 31.30 -9.82
CA GLU A 247 -19.95 31.58 -8.39
C GLU A 247 -20.77 32.81 -7.99
N VAL A 248 -21.28 32.81 -6.75
CA VAL A 248 -21.96 33.94 -6.12
C VAL A 248 -21.43 34.11 -4.70
N ARG A 249 -21.01 35.33 -4.37
CA ARG A 249 -20.42 35.69 -3.07
C ARG A 249 -21.48 36.11 -2.06
N ASP A 250 -21.08 36.19 -0.80
CA ASP A 250 -21.89 36.66 0.30
C ASP A 250 -22.50 38.04 0.04
N GLY A 251 -23.71 38.24 0.59
CA GLY A 251 -24.47 39.47 0.44
C GLY A 251 -25.25 39.60 -0.87
N PHE A 252 -25.09 38.66 -1.81
CA PHE A 252 -25.85 38.64 -3.07
C PHE A 252 -26.95 37.58 -3.08
N GLU A 253 -28.03 37.89 -3.79
CA GLU A 253 -29.12 36.95 -4.08
C GLU A 253 -28.77 36.07 -5.29
N CYS A 254 -29.14 34.80 -5.21
CA CYS A 254 -28.97 33.84 -6.29
C CYS A 254 -30.15 32.87 -6.36
N GLY A 255 -30.41 32.36 -7.56
CA GLY A 255 -31.26 31.21 -7.79
C GLY A 255 -30.40 29.97 -7.95
N LEU A 256 -30.65 28.94 -7.14
CA LEU A 256 -29.94 27.67 -7.25
C LEU A 256 -30.93 26.51 -7.40
N THR A 257 -30.47 25.42 -8.02
CA THR A 257 -31.24 24.18 -8.16
C THR A 257 -30.48 23.05 -7.50
N LEU A 258 -31.16 22.30 -6.63
CA LEU A 258 -30.63 21.09 -5.99
C LEU A 258 -31.30 19.86 -6.61
N GLY A 259 -30.60 18.73 -6.62
CA GLY A 259 -31.16 17.42 -6.98
C GLY A 259 -32.17 16.86 -5.95
N TYR A 260 -32.66 17.69 -5.03
CA TYR A 260 -33.55 17.33 -3.93
C TYR A 260 -34.80 18.21 -3.98
N ALA A 261 -35.98 17.58 -3.85
CA ALA A 261 -37.25 18.25 -4.08
C ALA A 261 -37.91 18.84 -2.81
N ASP A 262 -37.62 18.31 -1.61
CA ASP A 262 -38.23 18.77 -0.35
C ASP A 262 -37.44 19.93 0.29
N ILE A 263 -37.35 21.04 -0.43
CA ILE A 263 -36.79 22.29 0.08
C ILE A 263 -37.90 23.25 0.54
N LYS A 264 -37.65 23.99 1.62
CA LYS A 264 -38.59 24.94 2.21
C LYS A 264 -37.93 26.31 2.42
N GLU A 265 -38.75 27.35 2.47
CA GLU A 265 -38.29 28.68 2.90
C GLU A 265 -37.80 28.60 4.35
N GLY A 266 -36.66 29.24 4.62
CA GLY A 266 -35.94 29.16 5.89
C GLY A 266 -34.91 28.02 5.99
N ASP A 267 -34.87 27.08 5.03
CA ASP A 267 -33.80 26.09 4.99
C ASP A 267 -32.45 26.77 4.64
N VAL A 268 -31.35 26.23 5.18
CA VAL A 268 -29.99 26.69 4.93
C VAL A 268 -29.25 25.65 4.09
N ILE A 269 -28.65 26.11 3.00
CA ILE A 269 -27.82 25.29 2.12
C ILE A 269 -26.37 25.60 2.43
N GLU A 270 -25.63 24.59 2.84
CA GLU A 270 -24.20 24.70 3.07
C GLU A 270 -23.45 23.98 1.95
N SER A 271 -22.62 24.74 1.23
CA SER A 271 -21.79 24.25 0.15
C SER A 271 -20.39 23.90 0.65
N TYR A 272 -19.84 22.79 0.18
CA TYR A 272 -18.49 22.34 0.48
C TYR A 272 -17.83 21.70 -0.75
N GLU A 273 -16.51 21.64 -0.73
CA GLU A 273 -15.69 20.92 -1.70
C GLU A 273 -14.85 19.87 -0.98
N LEU A 274 -14.70 18.72 -1.62
CA LEU A 274 -13.78 17.68 -1.15
C LEU A 274 -12.39 18.04 -1.66
N VAL A 275 -11.53 18.50 -0.76
CA VAL A 275 -10.13 18.81 -1.08
C VAL A 275 -9.27 17.60 -0.75
N GLN A 276 -8.51 17.13 -1.72
CA GLN A 276 -7.51 16.09 -1.50
C GLN A 276 -6.40 16.66 -0.61
N LYS A 277 -6.16 16.00 0.52
CA LYS A 277 -5.06 16.31 1.42
C LYS A 277 -4.04 15.19 1.34
N GLU A 278 -2.78 15.56 1.15
CA GLU A 278 -1.67 14.61 1.33
C GLU A 278 -1.63 14.21 2.81
N ARG A 279 -1.54 12.90 3.08
CA ARG A 279 -1.30 12.42 4.45
C ARG A 279 0.11 12.87 4.86
N ALA A 280 0.22 13.47 6.05
CA ALA A 280 1.49 13.90 6.64
C ALA A 280 2.30 12.72 7.15
#